data_AF-A0A6J0DLX5-F1
#
_entry.id   AF-A0A6J0DLX5-F1
#
_cell.length_a   1.000
_cell.length_b   1.000
_cell.length_c   1.000
_cell.angle_alpha   90.00
_cell.angle_beta   90.00
_cell.angle_gamma   90.00
#
_symmetry.space_group_name_H-M   'P 1'
#
loop_
_entity.id
_entity.type
_entity.pdbx_description
1 polymer ?
#
loop_
_entity_poly.entity_id
_entity_poly.type
_entity_poly.pdbx_seq_one_letter_code
_entity_poly.pdbx_strand_id
1 'polypeptide(L)'
;MPDANKENTLNQLVGAAFGAAGQRCMALSTAILVGEAKKWLPELVERAKTLQVNAGDQPGADLGPLITPQAKERVCNLIDSGKQEGASILLDGRKIKVKGYENGNFVGPTIISNVKVNNSGLFHKCNN
;
A
#
# COMPACT_ATOMS: atom_id res chain seq x y z
N MET A 1 4.88 -17.29 -6.13
CA MET A 1 5.80 -18.45 -6.27
C MET A 1 6.94 -18.04 -7.21
N PRO A 2 8.14 -18.65 -7.12
CA PRO A 2 9.32 -18.20 -7.88
C PRO A 2 9.27 -18.54 -9.39
N ASP A 3 8.40 -19.45 -9.79
CA ASP A 3 8.09 -19.86 -11.16
C ASP A 3 7.09 -18.92 -11.87
N ALA A 4 6.48 -17.97 -11.15
CA ALA A 4 5.61 -16.97 -11.75
C ALA A 4 6.41 -16.01 -12.65
N ASN A 5 5.77 -15.49 -13.70
CA ASN A 5 6.36 -14.40 -14.48
C ASN A 5 6.50 -13.16 -13.58
N LYS A 6 7.74 -12.83 -13.21
CA LYS A 6 8.08 -11.75 -12.28
C LYS A 6 7.53 -10.40 -12.74
N GLU A 7 7.82 -10.02 -13.98
CA GLU A 7 7.48 -8.70 -14.53
C GLU A 7 5.98 -8.44 -14.51
N ASN A 8 5.21 -9.40 -15.01
CA ASN A 8 3.76 -9.34 -14.99
C ASN A 8 3.24 -9.34 -13.55
N THR A 9 3.78 -10.21 -12.68
CA THR A 9 3.38 -10.28 -11.27
C THR A 9 3.55 -8.94 -10.57
N LEU A 10 4.73 -8.32 -10.67
CA LEU A 10 5.03 -7.04 -10.03
C LEU A 10 4.10 -5.91 -10.53
N ASN A 11 3.83 -5.85 -11.84
CA ASN A 11 2.87 -4.88 -12.40
C ASN A 11 1.46 -5.09 -11.86
N GLN A 12 1.00 -6.35 -11.80
CA GLN A 12 -0.34 -6.67 -11.29
C GLN A 12 -0.47 -6.42 -9.79
N LEU A 13 0.57 -6.69 -9.00
CA LEU A 13 0.59 -6.39 -7.57
C LEU A 13 0.39 -4.89 -7.32
N VAL A 14 1.09 -4.03 -8.05
CA VAL A 14 0.97 -2.56 -7.92
C VAL A 14 -0.45 -2.12 -8.27
N GLY A 15 -0.99 -2.54 -9.42
CA GLY A 15 -2.34 -2.16 -9.85
C GLY A 15 -3.44 -2.67 -8.91
N ALA A 16 -3.33 -3.91 -8.43
CA ALA A 16 -4.31 -4.53 -7.55
C ALA A 16 -4.28 -3.95 -6.12
N ALA A 17 -3.11 -3.55 -5.61
CA ALA A 17 -2.98 -2.99 -4.28
C ALA A 17 -3.40 -1.52 -4.21
N PHE A 18 -2.99 -0.71 -5.19
CA PHE A 18 -3.12 0.75 -5.11
C PHE A 18 -4.26 1.33 -5.95
N GLY A 19 -4.86 0.55 -6.85
CA GLY A 19 -6.01 1.00 -7.64
C GLY A 19 -7.17 1.49 -6.75
N ALA A 20 -7.74 2.66 -7.08
CA ALA A 20 -8.75 3.36 -6.26
C ALA A 20 -8.34 3.55 -4.79
N ALA A 21 -7.05 3.82 -4.55
CA ALA A 21 -6.47 3.95 -3.20
C ALA A 21 -6.65 2.72 -2.31
N GLY A 22 -6.75 1.53 -2.91
CA GLY A 22 -6.98 0.28 -2.18
C GLY A 22 -8.38 0.15 -1.60
N GLN A 23 -9.31 1.06 -1.93
CA GLN A 23 -10.70 1.05 -1.43
C GLN A 23 -11.60 0.22 -2.34
N ARG A 24 -11.16 -1.00 -2.67
CA ARG A 24 -11.92 -2.00 -3.42
C ARG A 24 -12.07 -3.23 -2.55
N CYS A 25 -13.25 -3.87 -2.56
CA CYS A 25 -13.44 -5.13 -1.85
C CYS A 25 -12.47 -6.24 -2.30
N MET A 26 -11.97 -6.14 -3.54
CA MET A 26 -10.96 -7.02 -4.13
C MET A 26 -9.57 -6.38 -4.19
N ALA A 27 -9.30 -5.33 -3.42
CA ALA A 27 -7.96 -4.75 -3.33
C ALA A 27 -7.00 -5.76 -2.72
N LEU A 28 -5.82 -5.91 -3.33
CA LEU A 28 -4.82 -6.84 -2.84
C LEU A 28 -4.08 -6.22 -1.64
N SER A 29 -4.56 -6.51 -0.44
CA SER A 29 -3.98 -6.01 0.82
C SER A 29 -2.78 -6.83 1.29
N THR A 30 -2.64 -8.08 0.83
CA THR A 30 -1.59 -9.01 1.28
C THR A 30 -1.02 -9.79 0.12
N ALA A 31 0.32 -9.85 0.03
CA ALA A 31 1.05 -10.70 -0.92
C ALA A 31 1.99 -11.64 -0.17
N ILE A 32 1.99 -12.93 -0.55
CA ILE A 32 2.89 -13.94 -0.01
C ILE A 32 3.93 -14.31 -1.08
N LEU A 33 5.16 -13.88 -0.86
CA LEU A 33 6.30 -14.21 -1.73
C LEU A 33 7.01 -15.46 -1.20
N VAL A 34 6.99 -16.54 -1.98
CA VAL A 34 7.53 -17.85 -1.60
C VAL A 34 8.90 -18.07 -2.23
N GLY A 35 9.86 -18.58 -1.44
CA GLY A 35 11.20 -18.94 -1.92
C GLY A 35 11.95 -17.75 -2.53
N GLU A 36 12.54 -17.97 -3.70
CA GLU A 36 13.31 -16.96 -4.46
C GLU A 36 12.49 -15.70 -4.79
N ALA A 37 11.15 -15.79 -4.86
CA ALA A 37 10.30 -14.63 -5.14
C ALA A 37 10.40 -13.52 -4.08
N LYS A 38 10.87 -13.83 -2.85
CA LYS A 38 11.14 -12.83 -1.81
C LYS A 38 12.12 -11.76 -2.30
N LYS A 39 13.04 -12.09 -3.21
CA LYS A 39 14.02 -11.17 -3.81
C LYS A 39 13.38 -10.08 -4.69
N TRP A 40 12.10 -10.22 -5.05
CA TRP A 40 11.39 -9.25 -5.88
C TRP A 40 10.88 -8.03 -5.11
N LEU A 41 10.89 -8.10 -3.78
CA LEU A 41 10.34 -7.07 -2.89
C LEU A 41 10.95 -5.67 -3.08
N PRO A 42 12.27 -5.49 -3.26
CA PRO A 42 12.84 -4.17 -3.54
C PRO A 42 12.29 -3.56 -4.83
N GLU A 43 12.10 -4.37 -5.87
CA GLU A 43 11.57 -3.87 -7.15
C GLU A 43 10.09 -3.52 -7.08
N LEU A 44 9.30 -4.28 -6.30
CA LEU A 44 7.93 -3.90 -5.98
C LEU A 44 7.88 -2.52 -5.32
N VAL A 45 8.81 -2.26 -4.39
CA VAL A 45 8.94 -0.96 -3.72
C VAL A 45 9.28 0.14 -4.71
N GLU A 46 10.25 -0.07 -5.60
CA GLU A 46 10.60 0.91 -6.63
C GLU A 46 9.44 1.22 -7.57
N ARG A 47 8.67 0.22 -8.01
CA ARG A 47 7.48 0.46 -8.84
C ARG A 47 6.37 1.18 -8.09
N ALA A 48 6.15 0.88 -6.82
CA ALA A 48 5.15 1.58 -6.03
C ALA A 48 5.54 3.05 -5.81
N LYS A 49 6.84 3.37 -5.66
CA LYS A 49 7.33 4.75 -5.52
C LYS A 49 7.05 5.63 -6.73
N THR A 50 6.91 5.05 -7.94
CA THR A 50 6.65 5.85 -9.15
C THR A 50 5.21 6.29 -9.29
N LEU A 51 4.28 5.78 -8.45
CA LEU A 51 2.87 6.15 -8.50
C LEU A 51 2.68 7.64 -8.20
N GLN A 52 2.02 8.34 -9.12
CA GLN A 52 1.68 9.75 -8.96
C GLN A 52 0.46 9.88 -8.06
N VAL A 53 0.69 10.39 -6.85
CA VAL A 53 -0.37 10.66 -5.88
C VAL A 53 -0.94 12.05 -6.11
N ASN A 54 -2.19 12.13 -6.51
CA ASN A 54 -2.86 13.40 -6.80
C ASN A 54 -4.39 13.25 -6.72
N ALA A 55 -5.14 14.35 -6.85
CA ALA A 55 -6.59 14.26 -6.99
C ALA A 55 -6.96 13.42 -8.22
N GLY A 56 -7.99 12.59 -8.09
CA GLY A 56 -8.32 11.55 -9.08
C GLY A 56 -8.85 12.10 -10.43
N ASP A 57 -9.15 13.39 -10.50
CA ASP A 57 -9.52 14.10 -11.72
C ASP A 57 -8.31 14.74 -12.44
N GLN A 58 -7.12 14.69 -11.83
CA GLN A 58 -5.91 15.24 -12.43
C GLN A 58 -5.30 14.27 -13.44
N PRO A 59 -4.82 14.76 -14.59
CA PRO A 59 -4.10 13.94 -15.56
C PRO A 59 -2.89 13.26 -14.93
N GLY A 60 -2.75 11.95 -15.18
CA GLY A 60 -1.63 11.15 -14.68
C GLY A 60 -1.74 10.71 -13.22
N ALA A 61 -2.85 11.00 -12.51
CA ALA A 61 -3.05 10.52 -11.15
C ALA A 61 -3.20 8.99 -11.11
N ASP A 62 -2.22 8.30 -10.51
CA ASP A 62 -2.27 6.85 -10.29
C ASP A 62 -2.98 6.49 -8.97
N LEU A 63 -2.82 7.34 -7.96
CA LEU A 63 -3.30 7.11 -6.61
C LEU A 63 -4.07 8.33 -6.06
N GLY A 64 -5.38 8.18 -5.93
CA GLY A 64 -6.27 9.20 -5.39
C GLY A 64 -6.30 9.28 -3.85
N PRO A 65 -7.11 10.20 -3.29
CA PRO A 65 -7.31 10.30 -1.84
C PRO A 65 -8.19 9.16 -1.32
N LEU A 66 -8.11 8.93 0.00
CA LEU A 66 -9.09 8.12 0.72
C LEU A 66 -10.42 8.88 0.84
N ILE A 67 -11.52 8.15 1.00
CA ILE A 67 -12.87 8.71 0.93
C ILE A 67 -13.15 9.72 2.06
N THR A 68 -12.64 9.47 3.27
CA THR A 68 -12.89 10.30 4.45
C THR A 68 -11.63 10.52 5.29
N PRO A 69 -11.60 11.58 6.13
CA PRO A 69 -10.53 11.78 7.10
C PRO A 69 -10.37 10.61 8.07
N GLN A 70 -11.48 9.98 8.46
CA GLN A 70 -11.48 8.80 9.34
C GLN A 70 -10.85 7.59 8.65
N ALA A 71 -11.06 7.41 7.34
CA ALA A 71 -10.38 6.36 6.57
C ALA A 71 -8.87 6.60 6.54
N LYS A 72 -8.42 7.85 6.35
CA LYS A 72 -7.00 8.24 6.44
C LYS A 72 -6.42 7.95 7.81
N GLU A 73 -7.09 8.38 8.88
CA GLU A 73 -6.64 8.13 10.25
C GLU A 73 -6.51 6.63 10.53
N ARG A 74 -7.53 5.84 10.17
CA ARG A 74 -7.51 4.38 10.31
C ARG A 74 -6.31 3.75 9.59
N VAL A 75 -6.06 4.12 8.34
CA VAL A 75 -4.91 3.60 7.58
C VAL A 75 -3.58 3.99 8.25
N CYS A 76 -3.42 5.23 8.68
CA CYS A 76 -2.23 5.67 9.41
C CYS A 76 -2.01 4.85 10.70
N ASN A 77 -3.08 4.63 11.47
CA ASN A 77 -3.05 3.86 12.71
C ASN A 77 -2.68 2.38 12.48
N LEU A 78 -3.13 1.77 11.37
CA LEU A 78 -2.77 0.40 10.99
C LEU A 78 -1.28 0.28 10.63
N ILE A 79 -0.73 1.28 9.96
CA ILE A 79 0.69 1.34 9.62
C ILE A 79 1.53 1.50 10.91
N ASP A 80 1.09 2.36 11.83
CA ASP A 80 1.73 2.52 13.14
C ASP A 80 1.69 1.24 13.97
N SER A 81 0.53 0.57 14.05
CA SER A 81 0.42 -0.69 14.79
C SER A 81 1.32 -1.77 14.19
N GLY A 82 1.36 -1.87 12.86
CA GLY A 82 2.27 -2.81 12.19
C GLY A 82 3.73 -2.59 12.58
N LYS A 83 4.19 -1.33 12.62
CA LYS A 83 5.54 -0.98 13.07
C LYS A 83 5.76 -1.35 14.54
N GLN A 84 4.81 -1.06 15.42
CA GLN A 84 4.88 -1.40 16.86
C GLN A 84 4.95 -2.91 17.10
N GLU A 85 4.26 -3.68 16.25
CA GLU A 85 4.26 -5.15 16.27
C GLU A 85 5.54 -5.76 15.64
N GLY A 86 6.49 -4.93 15.21
CA GLY A 86 7.80 -5.35 14.70
C GLY A 86 7.88 -5.54 13.18
N ALA A 87 6.86 -5.12 12.42
CA ALA A 87 6.93 -5.10 10.98
C ALA A 87 7.88 -4.00 10.47
N SER A 88 8.40 -4.18 9.26
CA SER A 88 9.28 -3.22 8.60
C SER A 88 8.48 -2.40 7.59
N ILE A 89 8.51 -1.06 7.70
CA ILE A 89 7.91 -0.18 6.69
C ILE A 89 8.97 0.07 5.60
N LEU A 90 8.79 -0.54 4.43
CA LEU A 90 9.71 -0.41 3.29
C LEU A 90 9.41 0.82 2.42
N LEU A 91 8.15 1.24 2.40
CA LEU A 91 7.69 2.47 1.78
C LEU A 91 6.59 3.05 2.67
N ASP A 92 6.72 4.32 3.08
CA ASP A 92 5.80 4.98 4.02
C ASP A 92 5.07 6.15 3.34
N GLY A 93 3.80 5.94 3.03
CA GLY A 93 2.98 6.93 2.34
C GLY A 93 2.36 8.01 3.25
N ARG A 94 2.47 7.91 4.57
CA ARG A 94 1.66 8.73 5.51
C ARG A 94 1.96 10.22 5.49
N LYS A 95 3.19 10.60 5.11
CA LYS A 95 3.66 11.99 5.13
C LYS A 95 3.59 12.68 3.77
N ILE A 96 2.87 12.08 2.81
CA ILE A 96 2.75 12.67 1.48
C ILE A 96 2.03 14.02 1.53
N LYS A 97 2.50 14.96 0.72
CA LYS A 97 1.87 16.26 0.51
C LYS A 97 1.56 16.40 -0.96
N VAL A 98 0.30 16.64 -1.28
CA VAL A 98 -0.16 16.88 -2.65
C VAL A 98 -0.39 18.38 -2.78
N LYS A 99 0.37 19.02 -3.67
CA LYS A 99 0.31 20.47 -3.91
C LYS A 99 -1.10 20.88 -4.34
N GLY A 100 -1.67 21.89 -3.70
CA GLY A 100 -3.03 22.37 -3.97
C GLY A 100 -4.13 21.55 -3.30
N TYR A 101 -3.77 20.45 -2.62
CA TYR A 101 -4.70 19.61 -1.87
C TYR A 101 -4.12 19.25 -0.49
N GLU A 102 -3.54 20.23 0.19
CA GLU A 102 -2.85 20.07 1.48
C GLU A 102 -3.78 19.51 2.58
N ASN A 103 -5.09 19.79 2.47
CA ASN A 103 -6.13 19.29 3.37
C ASN A 103 -6.76 17.96 2.91
N GLY A 104 -6.23 17.34 1.85
CA GLY A 104 -6.77 16.10 1.30
C GLY A 104 -6.50 14.86 2.16
N ASN A 105 -7.34 13.85 1.97
CA ASN A 105 -7.26 12.56 2.67
C ASN A 105 -6.23 11.62 2.03
N PHE A 106 -5.06 12.14 1.67
CA PHE A 106 -4.03 11.36 0.99
C PHE A 106 -3.22 10.50 1.96
N VAL A 107 -2.98 9.27 1.52
CA VAL A 107 -1.91 8.39 2.00
C VAL A 107 -1.25 7.84 0.75
N GLY A 108 0.07 8.00 0.63
CA GLY A 108 0.83 7.48 -0.50
C GLY A 108 0.91 5.94 -0.49
N PRO A 109 1.52 5.36 -1.54
CA PRO A 109 1.77 3.93 -1.57
C PRO A 109 2.57 3.51 -0.34
N THR A 110 2.14 2.44 0.32
CA THR A 110 2.76 1.94 1.55
C THR A 110 3.00 0.46 1.42
N ILE A 111 4.22 0.02 1.69
CA ILE A 111 4.61 -1.40 1.66
C ILE A 111 5.21 -1.76 3.01
N ILE A 112 4.61 -2.76 3.64
CA ILE A 112 5.02 -3.29 4.94
C ILE A 112 5.48 -4.74 4.73
N SER A 113 6.63 -5.10 5.31
CA SER A 113 7.19 -6.44 5.24
C SER A 113 7.49 -7.00 6.63
N ASN A 114 7.87 -8.28 6.70
CA ASN A 114 8.14 -8.99 7.95
C ASN A 114 6.94 -8.97 8.92
N VAL A 115 5.73 -9.01 8.36
CA VAL A 115 4.48 -9.09 9.13
C VAL A 115 4.33 -10.52 9.66
N LYS A 116 4.04 -10.67 10.96
CA LYS A 116 3.76 -11.98 11.57
C LYS A 116 2.29 -12.33 11.42
N VAL A 117 1.97 -13.63 11.35
CA VAL A 117 0.59 -14.13 11.19
C VAL A 117 -0.31 -13.69 12.35
N ASN A 118 0.26 -13.46 13.54
CA ASN A 118 -0.45 -12.99 14.73
C ASN A 118 -0.47 -11.46 14.89
N ASN A 119 -0.09 -10.69 13.87
CA ASN A 119 -0.29 -9.23 13.84
C ASN A 119 -1.80 -8.94 13.67
N SER A 120 -2.53 -9.00 14.78
CA SER A 120 -3.97 -8.79 14.86
C SER A 120 -4.38 -7.38 14.40
N GLY A 121 -3.47 -6.40 14.45
CA GLY A 121 -3.70 -5.05 13.93
C GLY A 121 -3.93 -5.00 12.42
N LEU A 122 -3.07 -5.61 11.61
CA LEU A 122 -3.11 -5.51 10.14
C LEU A 122 -4.19 -6.41 9.51
N PHE A 123 -4.37 -7.62 10.03
CA PHE A 123 -5.29 -8.59 9.43
C PHE A 123 -6.70 -8.57 10.02
N HIS A 124 -6.85 -8.27 11.31
CA HIS A 124 -8.14 -8.40 12.01
C HIS A 124 -8.96 -7.11 11.98
N LYS A 125 -8.29 -5.94 12.05
CA LYS A 125 -8.99 -4.65 12.05
C LYS A 125 -9.49 -4.24 10.67
N CYS A 126 -8.99 -4.81 9.58
CA CYS A 126 -9.45 -4.51 8.22
C CYS A 126 -10.94 -4.85 7.97
N ASN A 127 -11.53 -5.75 8.78
CA ASN A 127 -12.89 -6.26 8.62
C ASN A 127 -13.94 -5.65 9.57
N ASN A 128 -13.56 -4.66 10.40
CA ASN A 128 -14.48 -3.87 11.21
C ASN A 128 -14.37 -2.39 10.85
#